data_AF-S4XNQ0-F1
#
_entry.id   AF-S4XNQ0-F1
#
_cell.length_a   1.000
_cell.length_b   1.000
_cell.length_c   1.000
_cell.angle_alpha   90.00
_cell.angle_beta   90.00
_cell.angle_gamma   90.00
#
_symmetry.space_group_name_H-M   'P 1'
#
loop_
_entity.id
_entity.type
_entity.pdbx_description
1 polymer ?
#
loop_
_entity_poly.entity_id
_entity_poly.type
_entity_poly.pdbx_seq_one_letter_code
_entity_poly.pdbx_strand_id
1 'polypeptide(L)'
;MLSRKIDRSVVALAFAAGLSACGGAAQTSTNPGASSAGNGASGPQVLASQPSSPADQRQSTTVQAAPAPQPPILVTGFTDVTSRFTANRPKLQSFAFARFTAGPQYWIFIAGRNSGFHGFKQPDEDFPAANANTKIWVIGDVYGSPTVYSMDVALLPSKFDPIKPQWMSSNPLFYQDYSSGLLYIAGGYGPDIDGTYKTFPILSVVKIQDLVSAVTSNDSSKLNNSIAYVSSPLVQSTGAEMLKLADGNFYVVMGHNFQGKYSDFVNNNQQNGAKASQTYLKAINQFRATPNFTTGAITLTPGKVFSNADQFGRRDLNVAYTVMQDGQAGIGAYGGVFTPNPLQLNYYSPIYLGPGQGTQTPIIDTSYEQKMSAYSCAKVVLYSKAKQATYTTFFGGISRWRFDYTINEFVENARIGDPSVPNFSDGMPWINSITTLVHTWTSPTTGSTSEVAQPTTTLPGYLGSEALFIPRTSGSPVLNAYQQDIIDLDALPKGTPFSLGYLYGGIVAMPSKFYQGVQVDSGQTPNAINDKIYEVFVQIPRDSN
;
A
#
# COMPACT_ATOMS: atom_id res chain seq x y z
N MET A 1 -53.97 -5.47 -6.59
CA MET A 1 -54.10 -6.62 -5.67
C MET A 1 -52.95 -7.58 -5.99
N LEU A 2 -52.06 -7.89 -5.05
CA LEU A 2 -52.16 -8.97 -4.03
C LEU A 2 -52.24 -10.39 -4.65
N SER A 3 -51.48 -11.41 -4.20
CA SER A 3 -50.22 -11.41 -3.42
C SER A 3 -49.61 -12.82 -3.31
N ARG A 4 -48.27 -12.92 -3.13
CA ARG A 4 -47.55 -14.03 -2.43
C ARG A 4 -47.61 -15.41 -3.13
N LYS A 5 -46.78 -16.42 -2.81
CA LYS A 5 -45.65 -16.60 -1.86
C LYS A 5 -44.68 -17.60 -2.54
N ILE A 6 -43.39 -17.29 -2.70
CA ILE A 6 -42.28 -17.75 -1.84
C ILE A 6 -42.56 -19.05 -1.05
N ASP A 7 -41.79 -20.09 -1.38
CA ASP A 7 -41.18 -20.97 -0.37
C ASP A 7 -39.69 -21.17 -0.74
N ARG A 8 -38.82 -21.30 0.26
CA ARG A 8 -37.37 -21.56 0.17
C ARG A 8 -36.87 -22.03 1.54
N SER A 9 -36.54 -23.31 1.68
CA SER A 9 -36.00 -23.87 2.92
C SER A 9 -34.81 -24.81 2.66
N VAL A 10 -33.68 -24.43 3.25
CA VAL A 10 -32.60 -25.27 3.81
C VAL A 10 -32.20 -26.57 3.07
N VAL A 11 -31.00 -26.55 2.48
CA VAL A 11 -29.97 -27.59 2.71
C VAL A 11 -28.64 -26.86 2.92
N ALA A 12 -27.78 -27.37 3.81
CA ALA A 12 -26.45 -26.83 4.07
C ALA A 12 -25.40 -27.97 4.17
N LEU A 13 -24.13 -27.57 4.09
CA LEU A 13 -22.92 -28.35 4.41
C LEU A 13 -22.54 -29.51 3.47
N ALA A 14 -21.31 -29.44 2.96
CA ALA A 14 -20.53 -30.58 2.48
C ALA A 14 -19.02 -30.31 2.64
N PHE A 15 -18.52 -30.35 3.88
CA PHE A 15 -17.09 -30.52 4.13
C PHE A 15 -16.76 -32.01 3.95
N ALA A 16 -15.78 -32.33 3.09
CA ALA A 16 -15.28 -33.70 2.93
C ALA A 16 -13.75 -33.68 2.88
N ALA A 17 -13.12 -34.25 3.91
CA ALA A 17 -11.67 -34.49 3.90
C ALA A 17 -11.37 -35.76 3.09
N GLY A 18 -10.39 -35.70 2.19
CA GLY A 18 -9.96 -36.82 1.36
C GLY A 18 -8.52 -37.23 1.64
N LEU A 19 -8.30 -38.08 2.64
CA LEU A 19 -7.07 -38.87 2.71
C LEU A 19 -7.18 -40.04 1.72
N SER A 20 -6.17 -40.19 0.86
CA SER A 20 -5.86 -41.44 0.15
C SER A 20 -4.48 -41.90 0.58
N ALA A 21 -4.38 -43.11 1.14
CA ALA A 21 -3.15 -43.64 1.72
C ALA A 21 -2.73 -44.95 1.04
N CYS A 22 -1.48 -44.96 0.56
CA CYS A 22 -0.67 -46.13 0.21
C CYS A 22 0.81 -45.68 0.33
N GLY A 23 1.72 -46.35 1.04
CA GLY A 23 1.60 -47.51 1.93
C GLY A 23 2.96 -48.20 2.06
N GLY A 24 3.43 -48.54 3.28
CA GLY A 24 4.73 -49.23 3.42
C GLY A 24 5.30 -49.38 4.84
N ALA A 25 5.47 -50.64 5.24
CA ALA A 25 6.49 -51.18 6.16
C ALA A 25 6.74 -50.51 7.54
N ALA A 26 6.20 -51.18 8.56
CA ALA A 26 6.49 -51.10 9.99
C ALA A 26 7.96 -51.14 10.44
N GLN A 27 8.22 -50.67 11.66
CA GLN A 27 9.01 -51.41 12.66
C GLN A 27 8.51 -51.14 14.10
N THR A 28 9.02 -51.90 15.08
CA THR A 28 8.35 -52.17 16.37
C THR A 28 9.18 -51.87 17.62
N SER A 29 8.56 -51.31 18.68
CA SER A 29 8.99 -51.53 20.08
C SER A 29 7.94 -51.15 21.15
N THR A 30 7.26 -52.17 21.66
CA THR A 30 7.04 -52.48 23.10
C THR A 30 6.78 -51.38 24.16
N ASN A 31 5.58 -51.48 24.77
CA ASN A 31 5.18 -51.22 26.18
C ASN A 31 6.15 -51.78 27.25
N PRO A 32 5.99 -51.54 28.59
CA PRO A 32 4.83 -50.97 29.35
C PRO A 32 5.21 -49.81 30.32
N GLY A 33 4.35 -49.23 31.18
CA GLY A 33 2.89 -49.36 31.42
C GLY A 33 2.51 -49.28 32.92
N ALA A 34 1.25 -48.90 33.25
CA ALA A 34 0.66 -48.75 34.61
C ALA A 34 1.34 -47.69 35.53
N SER A 35 0.83 -47.26 36.70
CA SER A 35 -0.53 -46.90 37.20
C SER A 35 -0.31 -46.01 38.48
N SER A 36 -1.27 -45.44 39.22
CA SER A 36 -2.75 -45.52 39.27
C SER A 36 -3.36 -44.14 39.68
N ALA A 37 -4.36 -44.09 40.59
CA ALA A 37 -4.86 -42.87 41.25
C ALA A 37 -5.03 -43.09 42.76
N GLY A 38 -4.94 -42.02 43.57
CA GLY A 38 -5.16 -42.07 45.02
C GLY A 38 -5.47 -40.70 45.64
N ASN A 39 -6.65 -40.57 46.24
CA ASN A 39 -7.05 -39.41 47.05
C ASN A 39 -6.61 -39.57 48.51
N GLY A 40 -6.29 -38.46 49.19
CA GLY A 40 -6.14 -38.45 50.65
C GLY A 40 -5.73 -37.06 51.15
N ALA A 41 -6.49 -36.49 52.10
CA ALA A 41 -6.22 -35.18 52.67
C ALA A 41 -6.39 -35.18 54.20
N SER A 42 -5.32 -34.83 54.91
CA SER A 42 -5.34 -34.46 56.32
C SER A 42 -4.04 -33.74 56.71
N GLY A 43 -4.14 -32.72 57.56
CA GLY A 43 -3.04 -32.19 58.38
C GLY A 43 -3.41 -32.32 59.86
N PRO A 44 -2.83 -31.53 60.78
CA PRO A 44 -1.69 -30.62 60.65
C PRO A 44 -0.55 -30.90 61.66
N GLN A 45 0.64 -30.30 61.50
CA GLN A 45 1.62 -30.15 62.59
C GLN A 45 2.40 -28.82 62.54
N VAL A 46 2.75 -28.33 63.74
CA VAL A 46 3.32 -27.02 64.12
C VAL A 46 4.01 -27.27 65.49
N LEU A 47 5.15 -26.71 65.92
CA LEU A 47 5.95 -25.51 65.60
C LEU A 47 7.47 -25.81 65.78
N ALA A 48 8.28 -24.75 65.96
CA ALA A 48 9.59 -24.67 66.63
C ALA A 48 10.87 -25.01 65.80
N SER A 49 11.92 -24.18 65.80
CA SER A 49 12.10 -22.83 66.39
C SER A 49 13.33 -22.06 65.85
N GLN A 50 13.44 -20.77 66.25
CA GLN A 50 14.64 -19.89 66.23
C GLN A 50 15.00 -19.22 64.87
N PRO A 51 15.72 -18.06 64.87
CA PRO A 51 15.23 -16.78 65.39
C PRO A 51 15.42 -15.59 64.40
N SER A 52 15.07 -14.37 64.84
CA SER A 52 14.88 -13.16 64.02
C SER A 52 16.12 -12.37 63.57
N SER A 53 15.97 -11.60 62.49
CA SER A 53 16.85 -10.48 62.09
C SER A 53 16.06 -9.40 61.31
N PRO A 54 16.58 -8.15 61.14
CA PRO A 54 15.75 -6.95 61.01
C PRO A 54 15.02 -6.73 59.67
N ALA A 55 14.08 -5.78 59.67
CA ALA A 55 13.28 -5.37 58.52
C ALA A 55 14.08 -4.58 57.47
N ASP A 56 13.95 -4.98 56.20
CA ASP A 56 14.51 -4.31 55.03
C ASP A 56 13.48 -3.30 54.46
N GLN A 57 13.76 -1.99 54.60
CA GLN A 57 12.95 -0.93 53.98
C GLN A 57 13.25 -0.81 52.48
N ARG A 58 12.78 -1.77 51.68
CA ARG A 58 12.79 -1.61 50.23
C ARG A 58 11.82 -0.51 49.81
N GLN A 59 12.38 0.66 49.55
CA GLN A 59 11.69 1.79 48.94
C GLN A 59 11.01 1.31 47.65
N SER A 60 9.72 1.62 47.51
CA SER A 60 9.00 1.41 46.25
C SER A 60 9.49 2.44 45.24
N THR A 61 10.54 2.12 44.51
CA THR A 61 10.92 2.85 43.30
C THR A 61 9.86 2.58 42.24
N THR A 62 8.82 3.44 42.20
CA THR A 62 7.93 3.53 41.05
C THR A 62 8.77 3.90 39.84
N VAL A 63 9.16 2.89 39.05
CA VAL A 63 9.78 3.07 37.75
C VAL A 63 8.77 3.81 36.89
N GLN A 64 8.97 5.11 36.72
CA GLN A 64 8.18 5.93 35.84
C GLN A 64 8.30 5.31 34.43
N ALA A 65 7.17 4.86 33.89
CA ALA A 65 7.15 4.23 32.57
C ALA A 65 7.79 5.19 31.55
N ALA A 66 8.65 4.65 30.69
CA ALA A 66 9.28 5.43 29.63
C ALA A 66 8.18 6.10 28.79
N PRO A 67 8.32 7.39 28.42
CA PRO A 67 7.32 8.07 27.61
C PRO A 67 7.02 7.28 26.34
N ALA A 68 5.74 7.13 26.00
CA ALA A 68 5.34 6.46 24.77
C ALA A 68 6.07 7.09 23.57
N PRO A 69 6.71 6.31 22.69
CA PRO A 69 7.49 6.84 21.57
C PRO A 69 6.68 7.87 20.77
N GLN A 70 7.25 9.05 20.56
CA GLN A 70 6.60 10.11 19.80
C GLN A 70 6.97 10.01 18.31
N PRO A 71 6.03 10.28 17.38
CA PRO A 71 6.34 10.24 15.97
C PRO A 71 7.31 11.40 15.60
N PRO A 72 8.16 11.21 14.58
CA PRO A 72 9.19 12.18 14.18
C PRO A 72 8.62 13.53 13.71
N ILE A 73 7.40 13.48 13.18
CA ILE A 73 6.58 14.60 12.77
C ILE A 73 5.27 14.51 13.54
N LEU A 74 4.87 15.59 14.19
CA LEU A 74 3.51 15.75 14.70
C LEU A 74 2.68 16.34 13.57
N VAL A 75 1.62 15.66 13.13
CA VAL A 75 0.68 16.24 12.17
C VAL A 75 -0.18 17.25 12.93
N THR A 76 -0.09 18.53 12.57
CA THR A 76 -0.74 19.63 13.28
C THR A 76 -2.07 20.06 12.66
N GLY A 77 -2.33 19.65 11.42
CA GLY A 77 -3.64 19.84 10.80
C GLY A 77 -3.68 19.59 9.29
N PHE A 78 -4.89 19.72 8.74
CA PHE A 78 -5.19 19.59 7.32
C PHE A 78 -6.01 20.80 6.86
N THR A 79 -5.65 21.40 5.74
CA THR A 79 -6.45 22.46 5.09
C THR A 79 -7.04 21.93 3.80
N ASP A 80 -8.36 21.97 3.64
CA ASP A 80 -9.01 21.72 2.35
C ASP A 80 -8.66 22.86 1.40
N VAL A 81 -7.74 22.59 0.47
CA VAL A 81 -7.27 23.54 -0.54
C VAL A 81 -7.93 23.33 -1.90
N THR A 82 -8.97 22.49 -1.97
CA THR A 82 -9.60 22.08 -3.24
C THR A 82 -10.00 23.26 -4.11
N SER A 83 -10.46 24.36 -3.54
CA SER A 83 -10.89 25.58 -4.26
C SER A 83 -9.75 26.34 -4.96
N ARG A 84 -8.48 26.13 -4.60
CA ARG A 84 -7.32 26.63 -5.37
C ARG A 84 -7.17 25.93 -6.71
N PHE A 85 -7.62 24.68 -6.80
CA PHE A 85 -7.50 23.85 -8.00
C PHE A 85 -8.82 23.96 -8.76
N THR A 86 -8.79 24.43 -10.01
CA THR A 86 -10.02 24.83 -10.73
C THR A 86 -11.05 23.70 -10.84
N ALA A 87 -12.32 24.08 -11.02
CA ALA A 87 -13.48 23.19 -10.97
C ALA A 87 -13.41 21.95 -11.88
N ASN A 88 -12.56 21.97 -12.91
CA ASN A 88 -12.37 20.88 -13.87
C ASN A 88 -11.15 19.98 -13.56
N ARG A 89 -10.58 20.05 -12.35
CA ARG A 89 -9.47 19.16 -11.93
C ARG A 89 -9.87 17.67 -12.00
N PRO A 90 -8.91 16.75 -12.23
CA PRO A 90 -9.17 15.33 -12.09
C PRO A 90 -9.67 14.96 -10.69
N LYS A 91 -10.60 14.00 -10.62
CA LYS A 91 -10.96 13.25 -9.41
C LYS A 91 -10.57 11.80 -9.69
N LEU A 92 -9.46 11.33 -9.10
CA LEU A 92 -8.81 10.07 -9.48
C LEU A 92 -8.32 9.25 -8.28
N GLN A 93 -8.36 7.93 -8.43
CA GLN A 93 -7.70 6.92 -7.59
C GLN A 93 -6.87 5.97 -8.46
N SER A 94 -5.90 5.26 -7.86
CA SER A 94 -5.11 4.21 -8.51
C SER A 94 -4.47 4.65 -9.85
N PHE A 95 -3.92 5.86 -9.88
CA PHE A 95 -3.37 6.53 -11.07
C PHE A 95 -1.83 6.54 -11.04
N ALA A 96 -1.21 6.66 -12.23
CA ALA A 96 0.20 6.98 -12.35
C ALA A 96 0.44 8.49 -12.19
N PHE A 97 1.51 8.87 -11.48
CA PHE A 97 1.84 10.27 -11.17
C PHE A 97 3.26 10.66 -11.61
N ALA A 98 3.44 11.93 -11.97
CA ALA A 98 4.74 12.59 -12.05
C ALA A 98 4.63 14.08 -11.70
N ARG A 99 5.78 14.72 -11.43
CA ARG A 99 5.92 16.17 -11.24
C ARG A 99 7.01 16.75 -12.13
N PHE A 100 6.80 17.93 -12.70
CA PHE A 100 7.78 18.62 -13.55
C PHE A 100 8.10 20.01 -12.97
N THR A 101 9.38 20.34 -12.88
CA THR A 101 9.88 21.47 -12.08
C THR A 101 10.66 22.51 -12.89
N ALA A 102 10.94 22.25 -14.17
CA ALA A 102 11.63 23.17 -15.07
C ALA A 102 10.62 24.13 -15.72
N GLY A 103 10.24 25.18 -14.99
CA GLY A 103 9.18 26.12 -15.33
C GLY A 103 8.25 26.33 -14.14
N PRO A 104 6.93 26.57 -14.36
CA PRO A 104 5.92 26.37 -13.33
C PRO A 104 6.03 24.96 -12.71
N GLN A 105 5.67 24.81 -11.45
CA GLN A 105 5.57 23.49 -10.83
C GLN A 105 4.33 22.78 -11.39
N TYR A 106 4.52 21.66 -12.09
CA TYR A 106 3.44 20.86 -12.65
C TYR A 106 3.25 19.53 -11.91
N TRP A 107 2.00 19.10 -11.77
CA TRP A 107 1.60 17.72 -11.47
C TRP A 107 1.00 17.07 -12.72
N ILE A 108 1.32 15.81 -12.97
CA ILE A 108 0.89 15.03 -14.13
C ILE A 108 0.21 13.76 -13.64
N PHE A 109 -0.96 13.44 -14.21
CA PHE A 109 -1.75 12.26 -13.88
C PHE A 109 -2.12 11.48 -15.15
N ILE A 110 -1.87 10.17 -15.15
CA ILE A 110 -2.19 9.24 -16.24
C ILE A 110 -2.91 8.02 -15.64
N ALA A 111 -3.83 7.39 -16.39
CA ALA A 111 -4.57 6.22 -15.95
C ALA A 111 -5.35 6.45 -14.63
N GLY A 112 -5.75 5.38 -13.95
CA GLY A 112 -6.61 5.42 -12.78
C GLY A 112 -8.10 5.55 -13.11
N ARG A 113 -8.91 5.77 -12.08
CA ARG A 113 -10.39 5.72 -12.17
C ARG A 113 -11.05 6.91 -11.50
N ASN A 114 -12.23 7.29 -11.99
CA ASN A 114 -13.07 8.36 -11.43
C ASN A 114 -14.20 7.84 -10.51
N SER A 115 -14.30 6.52 -10.32
CA SER A 115 -15.22 5.86 -9.37
C SER A 115 -14.57 5.66 -8.00
N GLY A 116 -15.38 5.34 -6.98
CA GLY A 116 -14.88 4.71 -5.76
C GLY A 116 -14.48 3.24 -5.95
N PHE A 117 -14.20 2.57 -4.84
CA PHE A 117 -14.10 1.12 -4.69
C PHE A 117 -15.47 0.46 -4.86
N HIS A 118 -15.46 -0.86 -5.06
CA HIS A 118 -16.58 -1.71 -5.46
C HIS A 118 -17.94 -1.40 -4.80
N GLY A 119 -19.00 -1.51 -5.60
CA GLY A 119 -20.34 -1.79 -5.13
C GLY A 119 -20.72 -3.22 -5.49
N PHE A 120 -20.26 -4.23 -4.75
CA PHE A 120 -20.39 -5.69 -4.99
C PHE A 120 -21.83 -6.25 -5.03
N LYS A 121 -22.84 -5.43 -5.33
CA LYS A 121 -24.26 -5.79 -5.39
C LYS A 121 -24.82 -5.90 -6.81
N GLN A 122 -23.99 -5.70 -7.84
CA GLN A 122 -24.35 -5.89 -9.26
C GLN A 122 -23.29 -6.73 -10.00
N PRO A 123 -23.67 -7.71 -10.87
CA PRO A 123 -22.71 -8.67 -11.43
C PRO A 123 -21.74 -8.18 -12.52
N ASP A 124 -21.72 -6.90 -12.88
CA ASP A 124 -21.03 -6.41 -14.10
C ASP A 124 -20.15 -5.16 -13.90
N GLU A 125 -20.12 -4.57 -12.69
CA GLU A 125 -19.67 -3.17 -12.49
C GLU A 125 -18.49 -2.98 -11.50
N ASP A 126 -17.61 -3.99 -11.34
CA ASP A 126 -16.40 -3.83 -10.50
C ASP A 126 -15.41 -2.79 -11.05
N PHE A 127 -15.13 -2.85 -12.36
CA PHE A 127 -14.15 -1.99 -13.03
C PHE A 127 -14.66 -1.38 -14.37
N PRO A 128 -15.91 -0.89 -14.47
CA PRO A 128 -16.53 -0.46 -15.73
C PRO A 128 -15.67 0.54 -16.50
N ALA A 129 -15.60 0.34 -17.81
CA ALA A 129 -14.80 1.17 -18.73
C ALA A 129 -15.23 2.65 -18.71
N ALA A 130 -16.52 2.93 -18.48
CA ALA A 130 -17.06 4.29 -18.37
C ALA A 130 -16.47 5.12 -17.22
N ASN A 131 -15.84 4.48 -16.23
CA ASN A 131 -15.18 5.14 -15.10
C ASN A 131 -13.65 5.09 -15.16
N ALA A 132 -13.07 4.57 -16.24
CA ALA A 132 -11.65 4.70 -16.53
C ALA A 132 -11.27 6.17 -16.81
N ASN A 133 -10.07 6.57 -16.43
CA ASN A 133 -9.55 7.89 -16.80
C ASN A 133 -9.09 7.90 -18.26
N THR A 134 -9.90 8.49 -19.14
CA THR A 134 -9.60 8.61 -20.58
C THR A 134 -8.64 9.75 -20.94
N LYS A 135 -8.12 10.49 -19.95
CA LYS A 135 -7.32 11.72 -20.13
C LYS A 135 -5.96 11.67 -19.43
N ILE A 136 -4.96 12.21 -20.11
CA ILE A 136 -3.74 12.70 -19.47
C ILE A 136 -4.06 14.08 -18.91
N TRP A 137 -3.78 14.30 -17.63
CA TRP A 137 -4.00 15.59 -16.96
C TRP A 137 -2.69 16.24 -16.57
N VAL A 138 -2.62 17.57 -16.69
CA VAL A 138 -1.51 18.38 -16.22
C VAL A 138 -2.07 19.55 -15.42
N ILE A 139 -1.66 19.70 -14.16
CA ILE A 139 -1.98 20.87 -13.34
C ILE A 139 -0.69 21.69 -13.20
N GLY A 140 -0.65 22.90 -13.76
CA GLY A 140 0.47 23.84 -13.63
C GLY A 140 0.27 24.86 -12.52
N ASP A 141 1.36 25.43 -12.02
CA ASP A 141 1.42 26.40 -10.91
C ASP A 141 0.69 25.95 -9.63
N VAL A 142 0.96 24.70 -9.22
CA VAL A 142 0.29 24.02 -8.10
C VAL A 142 0.44 24.71 -6.73
N TYR A 143 1.41 25.62 -6.60
CA TYR A 143 1.68 26.38 -5.37
C TYR A 143 1.28 27.88 -5.45
N GLY A 144 0.94 28.39 -6.65
CA GLY A 144 0.46 29.75 -6.88
C GLY A 144 -1.04 29.76 -7.22
N SER A 145 -1.37 29.93 -8.51
CA SER A 145 -2.72 29.90 -9.08
C SER A 145 -2.91 28.67 -10.00
N PRO A 146 -3.28 27.49 -9.47
CA PRO A 146 -3.28 26.24 -10.23
C PRO A 146 -4.15 26.27 -11.50
N THR A 147 -3.54 26.02 -12.66
CA THR A 147 -4.23 25.92 -13.95
C THR A 147 -4.27 24.47 -14.43
N VAL A 148 -5.46 23.97 -14.80
CA VAL A 148 -5.69 22.59 -15.21
C VAL A 148 -5.76 22.49 -16.74
N TYR A 149 -4.98 21.56 -17.29
CA TYR A 149 -4.93 21.17 -18.69
C TYR A 149 -5.23 19.66 -18.82
N SER A 150 -5.76 19.23 -19.97
CA SER A 150 -6.00 17.81 -20.24
C SER A 150 -5.95 17.49 -21.73
N MET A 151 -5.49 16.29 -22.08
CA MET A 151 -5.53 15.76 -23.43
C MET A 151 -6.06 14.32 -23.39
N ASP A 152 -6.96 13.95 -24.31
CA ASP A 152 -7.52 12.59 -24.36
C ASP A 152 -6.45 11.57 -24.79
N VAL A 153 -6.39 10.42 -24.11
CA VAL A 153 -5.47 9.30 -24.44
C VAL A 153 -5.71 8.78 -25.87
N ALA A 154 -6.95 8.91 -26.37
CA ALA A 154 -7.31 8.61 -27.75
C ALA A 154 -6.49 9.41 -28.79
N LEU A 155 -6.04 10.63 -28.45
CA LEU A 155 -5.27 11.52 -29.33
C LEU A 155 -3.78 11.16 -29.45
N LEU A 156 -3.27 10.20 -28.68
CA LEU A 156 -1.88 9.73 -28.86
C LEU A 156 -1.68 9.20 -30.30
N PRO A 157 -0.51 9.46 -30.94
CA PRO A 157 -0.21 8.95 -32.28
C PRO A 157 -0.45 7.43 -32.41
N SER A 158 -1.01 6.99 -33.54
CA SER A 158 -1.48 5.60 -33.73
C SER A 158 -0.41 4.51 -33.55
N LYS A 159 0.88 4.83 -33.75
CA LYS A 159 1.99 3.92 -33.41
C LYS A 159 2.07 3.56 -31.91
N PHE A 160 1.30 4.24 -31.07
CA PHE A 160 1.13 4.01 -29.63
C PHE A 160 -0.27 3.46 -29.27
N ASP A 161 -1.09 3.03 -30.24
CA ASP A 161 -2.40 2.41 -29.96
C ASP A 161 -2.33 1.26 -28.92
N PRO A 162 -1.32 0.36 -28.93
CA PRO A 162 -1.21 -0.72 -27.93
C PRO A 162 -1.01 -0.26 -26.47
N ILE A 163 -0.63 1.00 -26.21
CA ILE A 163 -0.50 1.52 -24.84
C ILE A 163 -1.71 2.35 -24.38
N LYS A 164 -2.62 2.71 -25.29
CA LYS A 164 -3.82 3.51 -24.94
C LYS A 164 -4.65 2.85 -23.83
N PRO A 165 -4.93 1.52 -23.86
CA PRO A 165 -5.67 0.87 -22.78
C PRO A 165 -4.88 0.83 -21.45
N GLN A 166 -3.56 0.64 -21.50
CA GLN A 166 -2.71 0.72 -20.30
C GLN A 166 -2.80 2.11 -19.64
N TRP A 167 -2.77 3.17 -20.44
CA TRP A 167 -2.87 4.56 -19.98
C TRP A 167 -4.29 4.97 -19.52
N MET A 168 -5.25 4.04 -19.57
CA MET A 168 -6.60 4.17 -18.99
C MET A 168 -6.87 3.08 -17.91
N SER A 169 -5.87 2.27 -17.55
CA SER A 169 -6.03 1.14 -16.62
C SER A 169 -6.10 1.57 -15.14
N SER A 170 -6.57 0.68 -14.27
CA SER A 170 -6.57 0.86 -12.83
C SER A 170 -5.30 0.29 -12.19
N ASN A 171 -4.77 0.97 -11.18
CA ASN A 171 -3.64 0.51 -10.35
C ASN A 171 -2.40 0.08 -11.19
N PRO A 172 -1.92 0.91 -12.14
CA PRO A 172 -0.65 0.67 -12.80
C PRO A 172 0.51 1.02 -11.86
N LEU A 173 1.60 0.28 -12.02
CA LEU A 173 2.87 0.58 -11.37
C LEU A 173 3.51 1.76 -12.11
N PHE A 174 4.10 2.70 -11.40
CA PHE A 174 4.77 3.83 -12.04
C PHE A 174 6.06 4.22 -11.33
N TYR A 175 6.99 4.83 -12.08
CA TYR A 175 8.22 5.37 -11.53
C TYR A 175 8.65 6.63 -12.30
N GLN A 176 8.93 7.72 -11.59
CA GLN A 176 9.56 8.90 -12.18
C GLN A 176 11.08 8.85 -11.99
N ASP A 177 11.82 8.79 -13.09
CA ASP A 177 13.26 9.03 -13.12
C ASP A 177 13.50 10.53 -13.36
N TYR A 178 13.72 11.30 -12.29
CA TYR A 178 13.92 12.74 -12.39
C TYR A 178 15.28 13.09 -13.01
N SER A 179 16.28 12.21 -12.90
CA SER A 179 17.62 12.40 -13.47
C SER A 179 17.60 12.46 -15.01
N SER A 180 16.64 11.77 -15.62
CA SER A 180 16.43 11.71 -17.07
C SER A 180 15.13 12.38 -17.55
N GLY A 181 14.28 12.86 -16.64
CA GLY A 181 13.00 13.49 -16.96
C GLY A 181 11.95 12.51 -17.52
N LEU A 182 12.00 11.24 -17.12
CA LEU A 182 11.17 10.17 -17.67
C LEU A 182 10.15 9.64 -16.66
N LEU A 183 8.91 9.39 -17.10
CA LEU A 183 7.90 8.64 -16.37
C LEU A 183 7.74 7.26 -17.01
N TYR A 184 8.02 6.21 -16.23
CA TYR A 184 7.80 4.81 -16.59
C TYR A 184 6.44 4.34 -16.02
N ILE A 185 5.67 3.60 -16.81
CA ILE A 185 4.37 3.01 -16.42
C ILE A 185 4.36 1.52 -16.80
N ALA A 186 4.16 0.66 -15.81
CA ALA A 186 4.17 -0.79 -15.93
C ALA A 186 2.83 -1.38 -15.46
N GLY A 187 2.42 -2.50 -16.05
CA GLY A 187 1.28 -3.24 -15.51
C GLY A 187 -0.06 -2.48 -15.58
N GLY A 188 -0.86 -2.63 -14.51
CA GLY A 188 -2.21 -2.08 -14.38
C GLY A 188 -3.28 -3.01 -14.96
N TYR A 189 -4.54 -2.87 -14.52
CA TYR A 189 -5.66 -3.75 -14.89
C TYR A 189 -6.83 -2.98 -15.51
N GLY A 190 -7.38 -3.50 -16.61
CA GLY A 190 -8.53 -2.93 -17.30
C GLY A 190 -8.91 -3.69 -18.58
N PRO A 191 -9.93 -3.22 -19.32
CA PRO A 191 -10.27 -3.74 -20.64
C PRO A 191 -9.23 -3.31 -21.69
N ASP A 192 -8.82 -4.23 -22.55
CA ASP A 192 -8.01 -3.95 -23.74
C ASP A 192 -8.87 -3.51 -24.94
N ILE A 193 -8.25 -3.28 -26.11
CA ILE A 193 -8.90 -2.84 -27.36
C ILE A 193 -10.06 -3.77 -27.79
N ASP A 194 -9.96 -5.07 -27.50
CA ASP A 194 -10.99 -6.09 -27.78
C ASP A 194 -12.08 -6.19 -26.68
N GLY A 195 -11.96 -5.42 -25.60
CA GLY A 195 -12.82 -5.51 -24.42
C GLY A 195 -12.41 -6.57 -23.39
N THR A 196 -11.35 -7.35 -23.64
CA THR A 196 -10.85 -8.38 -22.70
C THR A 196 -10.20 -7.70 -21.50
N TYR A 197 -10.72 -7.99 -20.30
CA TYR A 197 -10.14 -7.49 -19.05
C TYR A 197 -8.88 -8.28 -18.68
N LYS A 198 -7.78 -7.57 -18.44
CA LYS A 198 -6.49 -8.16 -18.07
C LYS A 198 -5.58 -7.20 -17.32
N THR A 199 -4.62 -7.74 -16.59
CA THR A 199 -3.39 -7.02 -16.22
C THR A 199 -2.54 -6.87 -17.48
N PHE A 200 -2.11 -5.66 -17.81
CA PHE A 200 -1.36 -5.38 -19.03
C PHE A 200 0.10 -5.84 -18.91
N PRO A 201 0.63 -6.67 -19.84
CA PRO A 201 2.03 -7.05 -19.86
C PRO A 201 2.89 -5.97 -20.52
N ILE A 202 2.73 -4.71 -20.14
CA ILE A 202 3.33 -3.57 -20.85
C ILE A 202 4.23 -2.78 -19.89
N LEU A 203 5.40 -2.38 -20.39
CA LEU A 203 6.15 -1.23 -19.87
C LEU A 203 6.10 -0.15 -20.96
N SER A 204 5.57 1.02 -20.62
CA SER A 204 5.67 2.24 -21.42
C SER A 204 6.49 3.29 -20.66
N VAL A 205 7.13 4.20 -21.40
CA VAL A 205 7.88 5.32 -20.83
C VAL A 205 7.70 6.57 -21.68
N VAL A 206 7.56 7.72 -21.03
CA VAL A 206 7.34 9.01 -21.67
C VAL A 206 8.26 10.09 -21.09
N LYS A 207 8.77 10.96 -21.97
CA LYS A 207 9.48 12.18 -21.57
C LYS A 207 8.49 13.19 -20.97
N ILE A 208 8.67 13.55 -19.71
CA ILE A 208 7.72 14.37 -18.96
C ILE A 208 7.62 15.79 -19.54
N GLN A 209 8.74 16.38 -19.98
CA GLN A 209 8.76 17.70 -20.61
C GLN A 209 7.91 17.75 -21.89
N ASP A 210 8.07 16.75 -22.77
CA ASP A 210 7.32 16.67 -24.02
C ASP A 210 5.83 16.39 -23.78
N LEU A 211 5.51 15.61 -22.75
CA LEU A 211 4.13 15.36 -22.31
C LEU A 211 3.45 16.63 -21.77
N VAL A 212 4.14 17.39 -20.90
CA VAL A 212 3.63 18.69 -20.42
C VAL A 212 3.46 19.65 -21.61
N SER A 213 4.41 19.69 -22.54
CA SER A 213 4.32 20.50 -23.76
C SER A 213 3.16 20.09 -24.68
N ALA A 214 2.88 18.79 -24.80
CA ALA A 214 1.77 18.24 -25.60
C ALA A 214 0.42 18.58 -24.99
N VAL A 215 0.25 18.34 -23.67
CA VAL A 215 -1.01 18.55 -22.97
C VAL A 215 -1.34 20.05 -22.82
N THR A 216 -0.35 20.89 -22.51
CA THR A 216 -0.59 22.34 -22.30
C THR A 216 -0.91 23.10 -23.58
N SER A 217 -0.47 22.63 -24.76
CA SER A 217 -0.86 23.19 -26.06
C SER A 217 -1.86 22.34 -26.86
N ASN A 218 -2.40 21.26 -26.25
CA ASN A 218 -3.28 20.28 -26.90
C ASN A 218 -2.76 19.78 -28.28
N ASP A 219 -1.47 19.43 -28.35
CA ASP A 219 -0.77 19.00 -29.57
C ASP A 219 -0.06 17.66 -29.31
N SER A 220 -0.70 16.56 -29.71
CA SER A 220 -0.15 15.21 -29.55
C SER A 220 0.96 14.88 -30.55
N SER A 221 1.20 15.70 -31.58
CA SER A 221 2.26 15.46 -32.56
C SER A 221 3.66 15.54 -31.91
N LYS A 222 3.79 16.35 -30.86
CA LYS A 222 4.98 16.46 -30.00
C LYS A 222 5.40 15.13 -29.37
N LEU A 223 4.46 14.21 -29.13
CA LEU A 223 4.75 12.92 -28.49
C LEU A 223 5.35 11.87 -29.45
N ASN A 224 5.40 12.15 -30.75
CA ASN A 224 5.87 11.19 -31.75
C ASN A 224 7.23 10.57 -31.42
N ASN A 225 8.19 11.34 -30.89
CA ASN A 225 9.53 10.86 -30.56
C ASN A 225 9.81 11.02 -29.05
N SER A 226 8.79 10.76 -28.23
CA SER A 226 8.80 11.03 -26.79
C SER A 226 8.17 9.93 -25.93
N ILE A 227 7.57 8.93 -26.57
CA ILE A 227 7.05 7.71 -25.95
C ILE A 227 7.84 6.51 -26.51
N ALA A 228 8.14 5.55 -25.65
CA ALA A 228 8.58 4.22 -26.06
C ALA A 228 7.86 3.14 -25.23
N TYR A 229 7.71 1.92 -25.74
CA TYR A 229 7.13 0.81 -25.00
C TYR A 229 7.70 -0.57 -25.36
N VAL A 230 7.36 -1.58 -24.56
CA VAL A 230 7.62 -3.00 -24.81
C VAL A 230 6.55 -3.86 -24.14
N SER A 231 6.23 -5.00 -24.73
CA SER A 231 5.38 -6.03 -24.12
C SER A 231 6.26 -7.11 -23.46
N SER A 232 6.05 -7.38 -22.17
CA SER A 232 6.75 -8.43 -21.42
C SER A 232 5.94 -8.87 -20.19
N PRO A 233 5.82 -10.19 -19.93
CA PRO A 233 5.26 -10.70 -18.67
C PRO A 233 6.01 -10.26 -17.41
N LEU A 234 7.28 -9.86 -17.53
CA LEU A 234 8.15 -9.46 -16.41
C LEU A 234 7.58 -8.28 -15.60
N VAL A 235 6.79 -7.43 -16.26
CA VAL A 235 6.13 -6.23 -15.73
C VAL A 235 4.61 -6.37 -15.60
N GLN A 236 4.06 -7.57 -15.81
CA GLN A 236 2.62 -7.83 -15.77
C GLN A 236 2.11 -8.00 -14.33
N SER A 237 2.01 -6.88 -13.60
CA SER A 237 1.46 -6.85 -12.24
C SER A 237 0.43 -5.71 -12.08
N THR A 238 -0.39 -5.82 -11.04
CA THR A 238 -1.28 -4.78 -10.49
C THR A 238 -1.41 -5.05 -8.99
N GLY A 239 -1.78 -4.04 -8.19
CA GLY A 239 -1.68 -4.17 -6.74
C GLY A 239 -0.24 -4.31 -6.26
N ALA A 240 0.68 -3.63 -6.95
CA ALA A 240 2.12 -3.64 -6.75
C ALA A 240 2.67 -2.24 -6.98
N GLU A 241 3.95 -2.07 -6.69
CA GLU A 241 4.69 -0.82 -6.87
C GLU A 241 5.96 -1.07 -7.69
N MET A 242 6.49 -0.03 -8.34
CA MET A 242 7.73 -0.09 -9.11
C MET A 242 8.73 0.97 -8.63
N LEU A 243 9.90 0.54 -8.20
CA LEU A 243 10.99 1.42 -7.75
C LEU A 243 12.25 1.18 -8.59
N LYS A 244 13.13 2.18 -8.66
CA LYS A 244 14.47 2.07 -9.25
C LYS A 244 15.53 2.37 -8.19
N LEU A 245 16.58 1.54 -8.10
CA LEU A 245 17.68 1.76 -7.15
C LEU A 245 18.92 2.36 -7.84
N ALA A 246 19.89 2.79 -7.02
CA ALA A 246 21.12 3.45 -7.48
C ALA A 246 22.03 2.55 -8.35
N ASP A 247 21.82 1.22 -8.31
CA ASP A 247 22.46 0.28 -9.25
C ASP A 247 21.89 0.38 -10.69
N GLY A 248 20.85 1.20 -10.89
CA GLY A 248 20.16 1.46 -12.14
C GLY A 248 19.16 0.37 -12.55
N ASN A 249 18.84 -0.58 -11.67
CA ASN A 249 17.80 -1.57 -11.90
C ASN A 249 16.44 -1.07 -11.40
N PHE A 250 15.39 -1.45 -12.11
CA PHE A 250 14.00 -1.36 -11.70
C PHE A 250 13.59 -2.64 -10.98
N TYR A 251 12.59 -2.55 -10.11
CA TYR A 251 12.06 -3.64 -9.29
C TYR A 251 10.52 -3.58 -9.32
N VAL A 252 9.87 -4.61 -9.87
CA VAL A 252 8.44 -4.87 -9.64
C VAL A 252 8.31 -5.57 -8.30
N VAL A 253 7.60 -4.96 -7.35
CA VAL A 253 7.50 -5.48 -5.98
C VAL A 253 6.12 -6.13 -5.79
N MET A 254 6.08 -7.46 -5.93
CA MET A 254 4.93 -8.32 -5.63
C MET A 254 3.68 -7.99 -6.49
N GLY A 255 2.48 -8.04 -5.90
CA GLY A 255 1.19 -7.93 -6.57
C GLY A 255 0.77 -9.20 -7.28
N HIS A 256 -0.19 -9.04 -8.20
CA HIS A 256 -0.77 -10.14 -8.95
C HIS A 256 -1.00 -9.82 -10.43
N ASN A 257 -1.15 -10.88 -11.21
CA ASN A 257 -1.68 -10.85 -12.56
C ASN A 257 -3.14 -11.33 -12.49
N PHE A 258 -4.09 -10.49 -12.93
CA PHE A 258 -5.51 -10.80 -12.97
C PHE A 258 -6.01 -10.81 -14.42
N GLN A 259 -6.77 -11.83 -14.79
CA GLN A 259 -7.34 -12.03 -16.12
C GLN A 259 -8.86 -12.22 -16.00
N GLY A 260 -9.62 -11.74 -16.98
CA GLY A 260 -11.09 -11.77 -16.96
C GLY A 260 -11.70 -10.69 -16.06
N LYS A 261 -13.03 -10.72 -15.90
CA LYS A 261 -13.76 -9.82 -14.99
C LYS A 261 -13.64 -10.29 -13.53
N TYR A 262 -13.62 -9.33 -12.60
CA TYR A 262 -13.70 -9.63 -11.16
C TYR A 262 -15.00 -10.39 -10.80
N SER A 263 -16.14 -10.01 -11.39
CA SER A 263 -17.41 -10.69 -11.14
C SER A 263 -17.45 -12.14 -11.62
N ASP A 264 -16.82 -12.49 -12.75
CA ASP A 264 -16.68 -13.90 -13.18
C ASP A 264 -15.85 -14.72 -12.17
N PHE A 265 -14.83 -14.11 -11.55
CA PHE A 265 -14.01 -14.74 -10.48
C PHE A 265 -14.80 -14.89 -9.16
N VAL A 266 -15.52 -13.84 -8.73
CA VAL A 266 -16.37 -13.88 -7.53
C VAL A 266 -17.52 -14.89 -7.69
N ASN A 267 -18.18 -14.93 -8.84
CA ASN A 267 -19.21 -15.92 -9.16
C ASN A 267 -18.65 -17.36 -9.22
N ASN A 268 -17.35 -17.53 -9.47
CA ASN A 268 -16.64 -18.81 -9.36
C ASN A 268 -16.05 -19.06 -7.95
N ASN A 269 -16.69 -18.52 -6.90
CA ASN A 269 -16.26 -18.63 -5.49
C ASN A 269 -14.79 -18.22 -5.25
N GLN A 270 -14.31 -17.21 -5.99
CA GLN A 270 -12.92 -16.73 -5.95
C GLN A 270 -11.88 -17.80 -6.32
N GLN A 271 -12.23 -18.73 -7.23
CA GLN A 271 -11.34 -19.75 -7.77
C GLN A 271 -10.94 -19.44 -9.21
N ASN A 272 -9.72 -19.82 -9.61
CA ASN A 272 -9.24 -19.67 -10.98
C ASN A 272 -10.03 -20.58 -11.93
N GLY A 273 -10.48 -20.04 -13.06
CA GLY A 273 -11.24 -20.77 -14.08
C GLY A 273 -11.03 -20.20 -15.48
N ALA A 274 -11.74 -20.75 -16.46
CA ALA A 274 -11.56 -20.41 -17.88
C ALA A 274 -11.95 -18.97 -18.24
N LYS A 275 -12.82 -18.33 -17.45
CA LYS A 275 -13.27 -16.94 -17.67
C LYS A 275 -12.43 -15.89 -16.95
N ALA A 276 -11.91 -16.23 -15.76
CA ALA A 276 -11.16 -15.30 -14.93
C ALA A 276 -10.18 -16.06 -14.04
N SER A 277 -9.00 -15.48 -13.80
CA SER A 277 -7.98 -16.05 -12.92
C SER A 277 -7.11 -14.98 -12.26
N GLN A 278 -6.58 -15.33 -11.10
CA GLN A 278 -5.72 -14.51 -10.25
C GLN A 278 -4.44 -15.30 -9.94
N THR A 279 -3.29 -14.73 -10.29
CA THR A 279 -1.96 -15.34 -10.05
C THR A 279 -1.05 -14.31 -9.38
N TYR A 280 -0.80 -14.50 -8.08
CA TYR A 280 0.16 -13.68 -7.32
C TYR A 280 1.57 -13.91 -7.85
N LEU A 281 2.35 -12.85 -8.01
CA LEU A 281 3.73 -12.94 -8.54
C LEU A 281 4.64 -13.74 -7.59
N LYS A 282 4.39 -13.68 -6.27
CA LYS A 282 5.21 -14.31 -5.22
C LYS A 282 6.71 -13.96 -5.31
N ALA A 283 7.01 -12.82 -5.93
CA ALA A 283 8.36 -12.43 -6.32
C ALA A 283 8.57 -10.91 -6.29
N ILE A 284 9.83 -10.50 -6.21
CA ILE A 284 10.32 -9.19 -6.62
C ILE A 284 11.14 -9.39 -7.89
N ASN A 285 10.69 -8.82 -9.02
CA ASN A 285 11.33 -8.96 -10.32
C ASN A 285 12.24 -7.76 -10.61
N GLN A 286 13.54 -7.98 -10.72
CA GLN A 286 14.52 -6.96 -11.12
C GLN A 286 14.64 -6.89 -12.65
N PHE A 287 14.83 -5.70 -13.22
CA PHE A 287 15.11 -5.52 -14.65
C PHE A 287 15.83 -4.20 -14.97
N ARG A 288 16.39 -4.07 -16.17
CA ARG A 288 16.79 -2.78 -16.78
C ARG A 288 15.92 -2.47 -18.00
N ALA A 289 15.65 -1.18 -18.21
CA ALA A 289 14.87 -0.69 -19.35
C ALA A 289 15.62 0.46 -20.03
N THR A 290 15.94 0.29 -21.31
CA THR A 290 16.62 1.29 -22.14
C THR A 290 15.71 1.72 -23.29
N PRO A 291 15.04 2.87 -23.21
CA PRO A 291 14.16 3.35 -24.28
C PRO A 291 14.93 3.90 -25.49
N ASN A 292 14.46 3.56 -26.68
CA ASN A 292 14.81 4.22 -27.93
C ASN A 292 13.60 4.98 -28.45
N PHE A 293 13.55 6.28 -28.16
CA PHE A 293 12.43 7.15 -28.56
C PHE A 293 12.33 7.42 -30.06
N THR A 294 13.37 7.09 -30.84
CA THR A 294 13.35 7.19 -32.31
C THR A 294 12.58 6.02 -32.93
N THR A 295 12.74 4.81 -32.38
CA THR A 295 11.97 3.63 -32.81
C THR A 295 10.65 3.46 -32.06
N GLY A 296 10.51 4.06 -30.87
CA GLY A 296 9.38 3.86 -29.97
C GLY A 296 9.43 2.56 -29.17
N ALA A 297 10.58 1.87 -29.15
CA ALA A 297 10.77 0.58 -28.47
C ALA A 297 11.62 0.70 -27.20
N ILE A 298 11.41 -0.18 -26.21
CA ILE A 298 12.29 -0.34 -25.04
C ILE A 298 13.05 -1.66 -25.13
N THR A 299 14.38 -1.62 -25.00
CA THR A 299 15.17 -2.82 -24.70
C THR A 299 15.01 -3.16 -23.23
N LEU A 300 14.38 -4.30 -22.94
CA LEU A 300 14.16 -4.80 -21.58
C LEU A 300 15.13 -5.95 -21.28
N THR A 301 15.92 -5.82 -20.21
CA THR A 301 16.88 -6.85 -19.77
C THR A 301 16.48 -7.37 -18.39
N PRO A 302 16.05 -8.65 -18.25
CA PRO A 302 15.76 -9.24 -16.95
C PRO A 302 16.98 -9.27 -16.03
N GLY A 303 16.75 -9.08 -14.73
CA GLY A 303 17.74 -9.20 -13.65
C GLY A 303 17.45 -10.40 -12.73
N LYS A 304 17.79 -10.26 -11.44
CA LYS A 304 17.42 -11.25 -10.41
C LYS A 304 15.90 -11.33 -10.23
N VAL A 305 15.40 -12.53 -9.90
CA VAL A 305 14.03 -12.72 -9.39
C VAL A 305 14.16 -13.25 -7.97
N PHE A 306 13.59 -12.52 -7.01
CA PHE A 306 13.60 -12.91 -5.60
C PHE A 306 12.22 -13.46 -5.23
N SER A 307 12.10 -14.78 -5.04
CA SER A 307 10.82 -15.43 -4.75
C SER A 307 10.70 -15.86 -3.29
N ASN A 308 9.51 -15.71 -2.71
CA ASN A 308 9.17 -16.30 -1.42
C ASN A 308 7.70 -16.75 -1.42
N ALA A 309 7.47 -18.05 -1.24
CA ALA A 309 6.16 -18.68 -1.41
C ALA A 309 5.12 -18.20 -0.39
N ASP A 310 5.57 -17.88 0.82
CA ASP A 310 4.72 -17.48 1.94
C ASP A 310 4.55 -15.97 1.95
N GLN A 311 5.66 -15.23 1.98
CA GLN A 311 5.72 -13.81 2.30
C GLN A 311 5.56 -12.86 1.12
N PHE A 312 5.83 -13.27 -0.12
CA PHE A 312 5.71 -12.38 -1.29
C PHE A 312 4.39 -12.56 -2.06
N GLY A 313 3.47 -13.40 -1.55
CA GLY A 313 2.11 -13.57 -2.08
C GLY A 313 1.17 -12.40 -1.79
N ARG A 314 1.71 -11.18 -1.73
CA ARG A 314 0.99 -9.96 -1.33
C ARG A 314 0.50 -9.20 -2.56
N ARG A 315 -0.64 -8.53 -2.41
CA ARG A 315 -1.09 -7.47 -3.32
C ARG A 315 -1.66 -6.28 -2.57
N ASP A 316 -1.93 -5.22 -3.32
CA ASP A 316 -2.54 -3.97 -2.88
C ASP A 316 -1.80 -3.37 -1.67
N LEU A 317 -0.47 -3.53 -1.67
CA LEU A 317 0.44 -3.24 -0.55
C LEU A 317 1.05 -1.84 -0.62
N ASN A 318 1.66 -1.40 0.48
CA ASN A 318 2.46 -0.18 0.48
C ASN A 318 3.93 -0.50 0.20
N VAL A 319 4.55 0.10 -0.82
CA VAL A 319 6.01 0.03 -1.02
C VAL A 319 6.57 1.44 -1.16
N ALA A 320 7.68 1.71 -0.50
CA ALA A 320 8.36 3.01 -0.56
C ALA A 320 9.88 2.83 -0.54
N TYR A 321 10.59 3.93 -0.72
CA TYR A 321 12.02 3.94 -0.45
C TYR A 321 12.31 3.76 1.06
N THR A 322 13.48 3.22 1.36
CA THR A 322 14.09 3.24 2.70
C THR A 322 15.57 3.62 2.57
N VAL A 323 16.23 3.92 3.68
CA VAL A 323 17.70 4.03 3.73
C VAL A 323 18.27 2.77 4.38
N MET A 324 19.21 2.11 3.70
CA MET A 324 19.93 0.93 4.17
C MET A 324 21.08 1.32 5.12
N GLN A 325 21.69 0.38 5.85
CA GLN A 325 22.75 0.71 6.82
C GLN A 325 23.96 1.44 6.20
N ASP A 326 24.28 1.16 4.94
CA ASP A 326 25.36 1.83 4.19
C ASP A 326 24.99 3.23 3.65
N GLY A 327 23.79 3.72 3.98
CA GLY A 327 23.26 5.01 3.55
C GLY A 327 22.67 5.02 2.14
N GLN A 328 22.67 3.89 1.41
CA GLN A 328 22.07 3.81 0.09
C GLN A 328 20.54 3.74 0.14
N ALA A 329 19.89 4.18 -0.94
CA ALA A 329 18.48 3.94 -1.17
C ALA A 329 18.20 2.43 -1.30
N GLY A 330 17.24 1.93 -0.55
CA GLY A 330 16.65 0.60 -0.69
C GLY A 330 15.12 0.68 -0.84
N ILE A 331 14.49 -0.49 -0.88
CA ILE A 331 13.04 -0.67 -0.92
C ILE A 331 12.58 -1.15 0.46
N GLY A 332 11.51 -0.53 0.99
CA GLY A 332 10.70 -1.07 2.08
C GLY A 332 9.31 -1.43 1.57
N ALA A 333 8.89 -2.68 1.75
CA ALA A 333 7.55 -3.16 1.44
C ALA A 333 6.80 -3.50 2.75
N TYR A 334 5.56 -3.03 2.83
CA TYR A 334 4.78 -2.89 4.06
C TYR A 334 3.34 -3.34 3.80
N GLY A 335 2.73 -4.02 4.78
CA GLY A 335 1.38 -4.56 4.65
C GLY A 335 1.23 -5.51 3.46
N GLY A 336 0.15 -5.34 2.72
CA GLY A 336 -0.34 -6.26 1.68
C GLY A 336 -1.30 -7.31 2.23
N VAL A 337 -2.13 -7.89 1.36
CA VAL A 337 -3.30 -8.71 1.76
C VAL A 337 -3.44 -10.04 1.01
N PHE A 338 -4.38 -10.86 1.49
CA PHE A 338 -4.73 -12.20 1.01
C PHE A 338 -3.66 -13.27 1.29
N THR A 339 -3.20 -13.36 2.54
CA THR A 339 -2.36 -14.49 3.00
C THR A 339 -2.98 -15.84 2.63
N PRO A 340 -2.22 -16.88 2.24
CA PRO A 340 -2.75 -18.13 1.67
C PRO A 340 -3.50 -19.06 2.66
N ASN A 341 -3.81 -18.59 3.87
CA ASN A 341 -4.63 -19.32 4.84
C ASN A 341 -6.15 -19.05 4.61
N PRO A 342 -7.06 -19.87 5.18
CA PRO A 342 -8.50 -19.69 5.01
C PRO A 342 -9.11 -18.40 5.59
N LEU A 343 -8.34 -17.57 6.30
CA LEU A 343 -8.77 -16.28 6.83
C LEU A 343 -8.39 -15.10 5.91
N GLN A 344 -7.49 -15.32 4.93
CA GLN A 344 -7.06 -14.34 3.91
C GLN A 344 -6.65 -12.96 4.45
N LEU A 345 -6.03 -12.95 5.64
CA LEU A 345 -5.63 -11.74 6.37
C LEU A 345 -4.56 -10.91 5.65
N ASN A 346 -4.21 -9.79 6.29
CA ASN A 346 -3.04 -9.00 5.91
C ASN A 346 -1.72 -9.71 6.28
N TYR A 347 -0.65 -9.24 5.64
CA TYR A 347 0.71 -9.54 6.01
C TYR A 347 1.24 -8.56 7.06
N TYR A 348 2.05 -9.06 7.99
CA TYR A 348 2.54 -8.30 9.16
C TYR A 348 4.02 -7.90 9.06
N SER A 349 4.90 -8.79 8.56
CA SER A 349 6.34 -8.52 8.49
C SER A 349 6.69 -7.49 7.41
N PRO A 350 7.42 -6.40 7.72
CA PRO A 350 8.07 -5.56 6.72
C PRO A 350 9.12 -6.36 5.91
N ILE A 351 9.40 -5.92 4.68
CA ILE A 351 10.43 -6.53 3.82
C ILE A 351 11.35 -5.43 3.28
N TYR A 352 12.66 -5.59 3.44
CA TYR A 352 13.67 -4.62 3.04
C TYR A 352 14.63 -5.20 1.98
N LEU A 353 14.98 -4.43 0.95
CA LEU A 353 15.89 -4.85 -0.13
C LEU A 353 16.80 -3.71 -0.55
N GLY A 354 18.11 -3.95 -0.67
CA GLY A 354 19.09 -2.92 -1.03
C GLY A 354 20.09 -3.36 -2.11
N PRO A 355 20.85 -2.41 -2.68
CA PRO A 355 21.93 -2.72 -3.64
C PRO A 355 23.26 -3.08 -2.93
N GLY A 356 23.39 -2.71 -1.65
CA GLY A 356 24.61 -2.79 -0.85
C GLY A 356 24.99 -4.18 -0.35
N GLN A 357 26.17 -4.28 0.27
CA GLN A 357 26.72 -5.52 0.82
C GLN A 357 25.76 -6.16 1.83
N GLY A 358 25.52 -7.47 1.71
CA GLY A 358 24.53 -8.22 2.51
C GLY A 358 23.06 -7.98 2.11
N THR A 359 22.69 -6.76 1.67
CA THR A 359 21.30 -6.38 1.37
C THR A 359 20.77 -6.83 0.01
N GLN A 360 21.59 -7.47 -0.84
CA GLN A 360 21.22 -7.88 -2.21
C GLN A 360 20.20 -9.03 -2.31
N THR A 361 19.63 -9.46 -1.19
CA THR A 361 18.56 -10.45 -1.05
C THR A 361 17.55 -9.85 -0.06
N PRO A 362 16.23 -9.96 -0.27
CA PRO A 362 15.26 -9.34 0.63
C PRO A 362 15.35 -9.87 2.06
N ILE A 363 15.42 -8.95 3.01
CA ILE A 363 15.39 -9.18 4.46
C ILE A 363 13.91 -9.11 4.88
N ILE A 364 13.37 -10.19 5.42
CA ILE A 364 12.01 -10.23 5.97
C ILE A 364 12.12 -9.95 7.46
N ASP A 365 11.58 -8.83 7.92
CA ASP A 365 11.61 -8.47 9.33
C ASP A 365 10.48 -9.21 10.09
N THR A 366 10.83 -10.35 10.66
CA THR A 366 9.95 -11.13 11.55
C THR A 366 10.08 -10.73 13.02
N SER A 367 10.89 -9.72 13.36
CA SER A 367 10.96 -9.18 14.73
C SER A 367 9.79 -8.26 15.06
N TYR A 368 9.05 -7.82 14.04
CA TYR A 368 7.96 -6.87 14.16
C TYR A 368 6.71 -7.30 13.35
N GLU A 369 5.53 -6.93 13.86
CA GLU A 369 4.23 -7.15 13.23
C GLU A 369 3.53 -5.81 12.96
N GLN A 370 3.52 -5.35 11.70
CA GLN A 370 2.82 -4.13 11.30
C GLN A 370 1.33 -4.20 11.64
N LYS A 371 0.84 -3.14 12.30
CA LYS A 371 -0.54 -3.06 12.78
C LYS A 371 -1.42 -2.24 11.83
N MET A 372 -1.01 -1.07 11.36
CA MET A 372 -1.88 -0.22 10.52
C MET A 372 -1.51 -0.25 9.02
N SER A 373 -2.38 0.36 8.21
CA SER A 373 -2.17 0.62 6.77
C SER A 373 -1.70 -0.62 5.97
N ALA A 374 -2.51 -1.68 6.04
CA ALA A 374 -2.28 -2.91 5.31
C ALA A 374 -2.45 -2.72 3.79
N TYR A 375 -3.49 -1.99 3.37
CA TYR A 375 -3.69 -1.62 1.97
C TYR A 375 -2.92 -0.35 1.56
N SER A 376 -2.57 -0.26 0.27
CA SER A 376 -1.94 0.88 -0.36
C SER A 376 -2.64 2.20 -0.02
N CYS A 377 -1.86 3.19 0.41
CA CYS A 377 -2.35 4.48 0.84
C CYS A 377 -1.33 5.60 0.58
N ALA A 378 -1.77 6.85 0.79
CA ALA A 378 -0.88 8.00 0.78
C ALA A 378 0.18 7.85 1.88
N LYS A 379 1.45 7.95 1.49
CA LYS A 379 2.61 7.65 2.32
C LYS A 379 3.76 8.62 2.05
N VAL A 380 4.50 8.99 3.09
CA VAL A 380 5.69 9.85 3.00
C VAL A 380 6.86 9.21 3.75
N VAL A 381 8.05 9.25 3.15
CA VAL A 381 9.28 8.76 3.78
C VAL A 381 10.14 9.94 4.21
N LEU A 382 10.61 9.90 5.46
CA LEU A 382 11.60 10.82 5.98
C LEU A 382 12.78 10.02 6.53
N TYR A 383 13.99 10.60 6.50
CA TYR A 383 15.18 9.98 7.08
C TYR A 383 15.93 10.96 7.97
N SER A 384 16.30 10.53 9.18
CA SER A 384 17.26 11.23 10.02
C SER A 384 18.60 10.51 9.95
N LYS A 385 19.63 11.23 9.51
CA LYS A 385 21.02 10.79 9.56
C LYS A 385 21.54 10.81 11.00
N ALA A 386 21.10 11.78 11.80
CA ALA A 386 21.46 11.90 13.22
C ALA A 386 20.93 10.73 14.07
N LYS A 387 19.77 10.18 13.72
CA LYS A 387 19.13 9.04 14.41
C LYS A 387 19.30 7.71 13.66
N GLN A 388 19.97 7.72 12.50
CA GLN A 388 20.12 6.60 11.54
C GLN A 388 18.81 5.84 11.28
N ALA A 389 17.72 6.59 11.15
CA ALA A 389 16.35 6.09 11.20
C ALA A 389 15.56 6.51 9.96
N THR A 390 14.93 5.52 9.31
CA THR A 390 13.90 5.76 8.29
C THR A 390 12.52 5.80 8.96
N TYR A 391 11.70 6.73 8.51
CA TYR A 391 10.36 7.00 9.03
C TYR A 391 9.35 6.98 7.87
N THR A 392 8.60 5.89 7.74
CA THR A 392 7.54 5.78 6.72
C THR A 392 6.20 6.09 7.38
N THR A 393 5.64 7.26 7.08
CA THR A 393 4.36 7.72 7.65
C THR A 393 3.22 7.46 6.68
N PHE A 394 2.19 6.74 7.13
CA PHE A 394 1.01 6.35 6.37
C PHE A 394 -0.19 7.20 6.79
N PHE A 395 -0.92 7.71 5.80
CA PHE A 395 -2.14 8.48 6.00
C PHE A 395 -3.35 7.60 5.72
N GLY A 396 -3.88 6.95 6.77
CA GLY A 396 -5.09 6.14 6.69
C GLY A 396 -4.88 4.84 5.94
N GLY A 397 -5.84 4.46 5.10
CA GLY A 397 -5.85 3.17 4.40
C GLY A 397 -6.95 2.24 4.92
N ILE A 398 -6.68 0.93 4.86
CA ILE A 398 -7.52 -0.13 5.41
C ILE A 398 -6.62 -1.03 6.30
N SER A 399 -7.11 -1.47 7.46
CA SER A 399 -6.30 -2.27 8.39
C SER A 399 -7.08 -3.25 9.28
N ARG A 400 -6.43 -4.35 9.64
CA ARG A 400 -6.81 -5.34 10.66
C ARG A 400 -6.90 -4.74 12.08
N TRP A 401 -6.16 -3.67 12.35
CA TRP A 401 -6.07 -3.02 13.66
C TRP A 401 -6.67 -1.60 13.63
N ARG A 402 -6.93 -1.06 14.81
CA ARG A 402 -7.26 0.35 15.06
C ARG A 402 -6.34 0.88 16.17
N PHE A 403 -6.04 2.17 16.18
CA PHE A 403 -5.45 2.80 17.36
C PHE A 403 -6.56 3.27 18.30
N ASP A 404 -6.49 2.89 19.57
CA ASP A 404 -7.42 3.34 20.60
C ASP A 404 -6.82 4.49 21.41
N TYR A 405 -7.23 5.70 21.05
CA TYR A 405 -6.80 6.96 21.67
C TYR A 405 -7.21 7.10 23.14
N THR A 406 -8.08 6.23 23.69
CA THR A 406 -8.50 6.29 25.10
C THR A 406 -7.56 5.55 26.04
N ILE A 407 -6.88 4.50 25.54
CA ILE A 407 -5.88 3.70 26.26
C ILE A 407 -4.47 3.83 25.67
N ASN A 408 -4.32 4.47 24.51
CA ASN A 408 -3.08 4.67 23.76
C ASN A 408 -2.44 3.35 23.28
N GLU A 409 -3.25 2.43 22.77
CA GLU A 409 -2.82 1.10 22.30
C GLU A 409 -3.35 0.74 20.90
N PHE A 410 -2.67 -0.18 20.21
CA PHE A 410 -3.21 -0.82 19.00
C PHE A 410 -4.12 -1.98 19.39
N VAL A 411 -5.39 -1.92 18.98
CA VAL A 411 -6.42 -2.93 19.25
C VAL A 411 -6.80 -3.63 17.95
N GLU A 412 -6.84 -4.95 17.94
CA GLU A 412 -7.27 -5.71 16.76
C GLU A 412 -8.78 -5.55 16.55
N ASN A 413 -9.24 -5.35 15.32
CA ASN A 413 -10.65 -5.21 15.02
C ASN A 413 -11.36 -6.57 15.13
N ALA A 414 -12.64 -6.59 15.51
CA ALA A 414 -13.41 -7.84 15.50
C ALA A 414 -13.68 -8.32 14.06
N ARG A 415 -13.45 -9.61 13.79
CA ARG A 415 -14.01 -10.29 12.60
C ARG A 415 -15.37 -10.85 12.97
N ILE A 416 -16.37 -10.69 12.10
CA ILE A 416 -17.76 -11.07 12.39
C ILE A 416 -18.27 -12.00 11.29
N GLY A 417 -18.55 -13.26 11.64
CA GLY A 417 -19.15 -14.24 10.74
C GLY A 417 -18.29 -14.66 9.53
N ASP A 418 -18.97 -14.99 8.44
CA ASP A 418 -18.41 -15.31 7.12
C ASP A 418 -19.19 -14.55 6.03
N PRO A 419 -18.69 -14.45 4.77
CA PRO A 419 -19.29 -13.64 3.72
C PRO A 419 -20.76 -13.93 3.36
N SER A 420 -21.36 -15.02 3.85
CA SER A 420 -22.78 -15.33 3.65
C SER A 420 -23.73 -14.58 4.59
N VAL A 421 -23.26 -13.99 5.70
CA VAL A 421 -24.13 -13.33 6.70
C VAL A 421 -24.29 -11.82 6.45
N PRO A 422 -25.50 -11.22 6.66
CA PRO A 422 -25.75 -9.80 6.37
C PRO A 422 -24.95 -8.79 7.20
N ASN A 423 -24.33 -9.24 8.30
CA ASN A 423 -23.48 -8.46 9.19
C ASN A 423 -22.01 -8.92 9.14
N PHE A 424 -21.58 -9.49 8.00
CA PHE A 424 -20.19 -9.89 7.81
C PHE A 424 -19.24 -8.69 7.94
N SER A 425 -18.13 -8.93 8.65
CA SER A 425 -16.96 -8.08 8.63
C SER A 425 -15.72 -8.96 8.55
N ASP A 426 -14.93 -8.79 7.49
CA ASP A 426 -13.56 -9.28 7.39
C ASP A 426 -12.67 -8.86 8.58
N GLY A 427 -13.07 -7.80 9.28
CA GLY A 427 -12.30 -7.18 10.35
C GLY A 427 -11.15 -6.31 9.82
N MET A 428 -11.26 -5.83 8.58
CA MET A 428 -10.36 -4.87 7.94
C MET A 428 -11.11 -3.55 7.66
N PRO A 429 -11.53 -2.76 8.66
CA PRO A 429 -12.17 -1.48 8.39
C PRO A 429 -11.23 -0.46 7.71
N TRP A 430 -11.85 0.51 7.04
CA TRP A 430 -11.21 1.77 6.65
C TRP A 430 -10.74 2.53 7.89
N ILE A 431 -9.54 3.12 7.82
CA ILE A 431 -8.93 3.86 8.95
C ILE A 431 -8.63 5.31 8.58
N ASN A 432 -8.84 6.22 9.54
CA ASN A 432 -8.44 7.63 9.47
C ASN A 432 -7.24 7.96 10.40
N SER A 433 -6.74 6.97 11.15
CA SER A 433 -5.49 7.06 11.91
C SER A 433 -4.29 7.27 10.99
N ILE A 434 -3.27 7.92 11.53
CA ILE A 434 -2.00 8.18 10.87
C ILE A 434 -0.92 7.51 11.72
N THR A 435 -0.11 6.63 11.13
CA THR A 435 1.00 5.98 11.85
C THR A 435 2.32 6.14 11.11
N THR A 436 3.42 6.02 11.86
CA THR A 436 4.78 6.02 11.34
C THR A 436 5.44 4.69 11.71
N LEU A 437 5.88 3.93 10.70
CA LEU A 437 6.87 2.88 10.93
C LEU A 437 8.25 3.53 11.05
N VAL A 438 8.91 3.27 12.18
CA VAL A 438 10.30 3.67 12.46
C VAL A 438 11.18 2.44 12.25
N HIS A 439 12.19 2.55 11.39
CA HIS A 439 13.17 1.48 11.17
C HIS A 439 14.61 1.98 11.35
N THR A 440 15.42 1.25 12.12
CA THR A 440 16.85 1.49 12.35
C THR A 440 17.68 0.25 12.08
N TRP A 441 18.89 0.40 11.54
CA TRP A 441 19.78 -0.71 11.21
C TRP A 441 20.88 -0.91 12.27
N THR A 442 21.08 -2.15 12.71
CA THR A 442 22.17 -2.56 13.61
C THR A 442 23.28 -3.32 12.89
N SER A 443 22.96 -4.02 11.80
CA SER A 443 23.91 -4.58 10.82
C SER A 443 23.31 -4.48 9.41
N PRO A 444 24.02 -4.88 8.33
CA PRO A 444 23.48 -4.82 6.97
C PRO A 444 22.27 -5.75 6.75
N THR A 445 22.01 -6.68 7.66
CA THR A 445 20.89 -7.65 7.57
C THR A 445 20.01 -7.67 8.83
N THR A 446 20.29 -6.84 9.84
CA THR A 446 19.51 -6.77 11.08
C THR A 446 19.18 -5.32 11.44
N GLY A 447 17.95 -5.09 11.85
CA GLY A 447 17.48 -3.80 12.33
C GLY A 447 16.45 -3.97 13.43
N SER A 448 15.72 -2.90 13.72
CA SER A 448 14.53 -2.91 14.57
C SER A 448 13.45 -2.05 13.92
N THR A 449 12.23 -2.59 13.87
CA THR A 449 11.05 -1.84 13.42
C THR A 449 10.08 -1.65 14.59
N SER A 450 9.45 -0.47 14.64
CA SER A 450 8.34 -0.16 15.55
C SER A 450 7.31 0.73 14.85
N GLU A 451 6.07 0.74 15.34
CA GLU A 451 4.99 1.58 14.81
C GLU A 451 4.48 2.55 15.87
N VAL A 452 4.30 3.82 15.47
CA VAL A 452 3.86 4.90 16.35
C VAL A 452 2.68 5.62 15.71
N ALA A 453 1.57 5.75 16.43
CA ALA A 453 0.44 6.56 15.99
C ALA A 453 0.65 8.06 16.26
N GLN A 454 0.05 8.91 15.44
CA GLN A 454 -0.15 10.32 15.82
C GLN A 454 -1.00 10.38 17.10
N PRO A 455 -0.59 11.14 18.13
CA PRO A 455 -1.20 11.05 19.47
C PRO A 455 -2.60 11.68 19.57
N THR A 456 -2.94 12.61 18.68
CA THR A 456 -4.21 13.37 18.72
C THR A 456 -4.82 13.59 17.34
N THR A 457 -3.99 13.85 16.32
CA THR A 457 -4.46 14.18 14.98
C THR A 457 -4.78 12.92 14.16
N THR A 458 -6.01 12.86 13.65
CA THR A 458 -6.46 11.93 12.61
C THR A 458 -6.72 12.68 11.30
N LEU A 459 -6.88 11.95 10.21
CA LEU A 459 -7.39 12.48 8.96
C LEU A 459 -8.84 12.99 9.13
N PRO A 460 -9.24 14.04 8.39
CA PRO A 460 -10.58 14.64 8.49
C PRO A 460 -11.71 13.75 7.94
N GLY A 461 -11.40 12.52 7.56
CA GLY A 461 -12.34 11.47 7.15
C GLY A 461 -11.59 10.17 6.84
N TYR A 462 -12.32 9.14 6.44
CA TYR A 462 -11.76 7.86 6.00
C TYR A 462 -11.27 7.97 4.55
N LEU A 463 -10.24 8.78 4.33
CA LEU A 463 -9.63 9.09 3.04
C LEU A 463 -8.13 8.84 3.12
N GLY A 464 -7.56 8.08 2.19
CA GLY A 464 -6.15 7.74 2.24
C GLY A 464 -5.77 6.50 1.41
N SER A 465 -6.63 5.48 1.37
CA SER A 465 -6.43 4.31 0.50
C SER A 465 -6.43 4.73 -0.97
N GLU A 466 -5.50 4.20 -1.77
CA GLU A 466 -5.29 4.56 -3.18
C GLU A 466 -5.03 6.07 -3.44
N ALA A 467 -4.76 6.85 -2.40
CA ALA A 467 -4.39 8.26 -2.49
C ALA A 467 -2.88 8.43 -2.56
N LEU A 468 -2.43 9.60 -3.03
CA LEU A 468 -1.01 9.96 -3.07
C LEU A 468 -0.70 11.09 -2.08
N PHE A 469 0.43 10.99 -1.37
CA PHE A 469 1.05 12.15 -0.74
C PHE A 469 2.05 12.77 -1.72
N ILE A 470 1.91 14.07 -1.99
CA ILE A 470 2.77 14.82 -2.90
C ILE A 470 3.60 15.82 -2.09
N PRO A 471 4.91 15.59 -1.89
CA PRO A 471 5.77 16.50 -1.13
C PRO A 471 5.82 17.92 -1.72
N ARG A 472 5.86 18.93 -0.86
CA ARG A 472 6.04 20.34 -1.26
C ARG A 472 7.51 20.56 -1.67
N THR A 473 7.81 20.49 -2.96
CA THR A 473 9.18 20.61 -3.51
C THR A 473 9.82 21.99 -3.25
N SER A 474 9.01 23.06 -3.19
CA SER A 474 9.49 24.38 -2.81
C SER A 474 9.68 24.48 -1.30
N GLY A 475 10.93 24.39 -0.84
CA GLY A 475 11.34 24.56 0.56
C GLY A 475 11.56 23.27 1.36
N SER A 476 11.19 22.09 0.84
CA SER A 476 11.53 20.81 1.50
C SER A 476 12.89 20.30 1.03
N PRO A 477 13.83 19.96 1.94
CA PRO A 477 15.08 19.31 1.58
C PRO A 477 14.84 17.84 1.23
N VAL A 478 14.72 17.55 -0.06
CA VAL A 478 14.70 16.16 -0.59
C VAL A 478 16.14 15.67 -0.73
N LEU A 479 16.39 14.41 -0.38
CA LEU A 479 17.72 13.82 -0.50
C LEU A 479 18.09 13.59 -1.99
N ASN A 480 18.90 14.51 -2.52
CA ASN A 480 19.74 14.40 -3.73
C ASN A 480 19.10 13.79 -5.02
N ALA A 481 19.94 13.41 -5.98
CA ALA A 481 19.54 12.95 -7.31
C ALA A 481 19.10 11.47 -7.38
N TYR A 482 19.23 10.70 -6.30
CA TYR A 482 18.95 9.26 -6.27
C TYR A 482 18.00 8.80 -5.14
N GLN A 483 17.58 9.70 -4.23
CA GLN A 483 16.73 9.40 -3.07
C GLN A 483 15.42 10.21 -3.10
N GLN A 484 14.80 10.24 -4.28
CA GLN A 484 14.03 11.40 -4.76
C GLN A 484 12.61 11.57 -4.17
N ASP A 485 12.18 10.66 -3.29
CA ASP A 485 10.97 10.77 -2.48
C ASP A 485 11.22 10.44 -0.98
N ILE A 486 12.47 10.58 -0.53
CA ILE A 486 12.86 10.64 0.89
C ILE A 486 13.15 12.10 1.26
N ILE A 487 12.50 12.61 2.30
CA ILE A 487 12.76 13.96 2.86
C ILE A 487 13.83 13.86 3.96
N ASP A 488 14.80 14.77 3.96
CA ASP A 488 15.78 14.90 5.04
C ASP A 488 15.09 15.48 6.30
N LEU A 489 14.96 14.66 7.34
CA LEU A 489 14.31 15.07 8.59
C LEU A 489 15.17 16.03 9.41
N ASP A 490 16.50 15.93 9.30
CA ASP A 490 17.42 16.73 10.11
C ASP A 490 17.54 18.16 9.58
N ALA A 491 17.30 18.36 8.28
CA ALA A 491 17.32 19.66 7.61
C ALA A 491 15.97 20.43 7.63
N LEU A 492 14.90 19.85 8.17
CA LEU A 492 13.57 20.47 8.25
C LEU A 492 13.40 21.41 9.49
N PRO A 493 12.46 22.38 9.45
CA PRO A 493 12.24 23.32 10.56
C PRO A 493 11.77 22.66 11.87
N LYS A 494 12.54 22.84 12.96
CA LYS A 494 12.21 22.31 14.29
C LYS A 494 11.37 23.29 15.13
N GLY A 495 10.30 22.78 15.73
CA GLY A 495 9.48 23.48 16.71
C GLY A 495 8.41 24.43 16.15
N THR A 496 8.33 24.64 14.84
CA THR A 496 7.33 25.51 14.20
C THR A 496 6.52 24.68 13.19
N PRO A 497 5.18 24.77 13.16
CA PRO A 497 4.38 24.11 12.13
C PRO A 497 4.66 24.64 10.72
N PHE A 498 4.74 23.75 9.73
CA PHE A 498 4.92 24.09 8.31
C PHE A 498 4.17 23.09 7.40
N SER A 499 3.99 23.47 6.13
CA SER A 499 3.33 22.64 5.11
C SER A 499 4.32 21.64 4.50
N LEU A 500 4.09 20.33 4.70
CA LEU A 500 4.97 19.27 4.19
C LEU A 500 4.63 18.86 2.75
N GLY A 501 3.36 19.00 2.35
CA GLY A 501 2.85 18.49 1.09
C GLY A 501 1.33 18.39 1.03
N TYR A 502 0.82 17.59 0.11
CA TYR A 502 -0.60 17.49 -0.21
C TYR A 502 -1.06 16.03 -0.29
N LEU A 503 -2.24 15.73 0.26
CA LEU A 503 -2.97 14.50 -0.03
C LEU A 503 -3.86 14.70 -1.26
N TYR A 504 -3.72 13.83 -2.26
CA TYR A 504 -4.43 13.91 -3.53
C TYR A 504 -5.11 12.59 -3.89
N GLY A 505 -6.40 12.67 -4.22
CA GLY A 505 -7.14 11.56 -4.82
C GLY A 505 -7.34 10.37 -3.88
N GLY A 506 -7.47 9.19 -4.45
CA GLY A 506 -7.81 7.95 -3.75
C GLY A 506 -9.30 7.81 -3.44
N ILE A 507 -9.63 6.94 -2.51
CA ILE A 507 -11.01 6.63 -2.12
C ILE A 507 -11.35 7.34 -0.81
N VAL A 508 -12.61 7.78 -0.68
CA VAL A 508 -13.20 8.24 0.59
C VAL A 508 -14.34 7.31 0.99
N ALA A 509 -14.22 6.67 2.16
CA ALA A 509 -15.26 5.85 2.74
C ALA A 509 -16.21 6.66 3.64
N MET A 510 -17.49 6.26 3.66
CA MET A 510 -18.57 6.96 4.36
C MET A 510 -19.28 6.05 5.39
N PRO A 511 -18.55 5.43 6.34
CA PRO A 511 -19.13 4.42 7.24
C PRO A 511 -20.28 4.98 8.09
N SER A 512 -20.29 6.29 8.40
CA SER A 512 -21.37 6.99 9.09
C SER A 512 -22.75 6.83 8.43
N LYS A 513 -22.82 6.57 7.12
CA LYS A 513 -24.08 6.27 6.41
C LYS A 513 -24.64 4.87 6.70
N PHE A 514 -23.92 4.04 7.47
CA PHE A 514 -24.30 2.67 7.84
C PHE A 514 -24.34 2.40 9.36
N TYR A 515 -24.12 3.40 10.22
CA TYR A 515 -24.20 3.25 11.69
C TYR A 515 -25.64 3.11 12.23
N GLN A 516 -26.35 2.08 11.78
CA GLN A 516 -27.52 1.50 12.46
C GLN A 516 -27.15 0.17 13.14
N GLY A 517 -26.00 0.14 13.82
CA GLY A 517 -25.58 -0.99 14.67
C GLY A 517 -24.78 -2.12 14.00
N VAL A 518 -24.34 -1.96 12.75
CA VAL A 518 -23.51 -2.96 12.04
C VAL A 518 -22.10 -2.42 11.78
N GLN A 519 -21.08 -3.17 12.20
CA GLN A 519 -19.69 -2.99 11.75
C GLN A 519 -19.60 -3.45 10.29
N VAL A 520 -19.19 -2.57 9.38
CA VAL A 520 -19.11 -2.87 7.94
C VAL A 520 -17.68 -3.09 7.46
N ASP A 521 -17.54 -4.16 6.68
CA ASP A 521 -16.37 -4.58 5.91
C ASP A 521 -15.81 -3.48 4.98
N SER A 522 -14.51 -3.55 4.64
CA SER A 522 -13.88 -2.64 3.68
C SER A 522 -14.61 -2.58 2.33
N GLY A 523 -14.98 -3.73 1.77
CA GLY A 523 -15.67 -3.87 0.50
C GLY A 523 -17.17 -3.59 0.55
N GLN A 524 -17.79 -3.54 1.74
CA GLN A 524 -19.22 -3.24 1.88
C GLN A 524 -19.51 -1.81 2.32
N THR A 525 -18.52 -1.08 2.84
CA THR A 525 -18.66 0.32 3.24
C THR A 525 -18.93 1.22 2.03
N PRO A 526 -20.03 2.01 2.01
CA PRO A 526 -20.28 2.96 0.93
C PRO A 526 -19.14 3.97 0.84
N ASN A 527 -18.64 4.17 -0.36
CA ASN A 527 -17.44 4.97 -0.61
C ASN A 527 -17.61 5.72 -1.95
N ALA A 528 -16.70 6.65 -2.22
CA ALA A 528 -16.65 7.40 -3.46
C ALA A 528 -15.20 7.74 -3.81
N ILE A 529 -15.01 8.32 -5.00
CA ILE A 529 -13.75 8.99 -5.32
C ILE A 529 -13.53 10.17 -4.36
N ASN A 530 -12.33 10.30 -3.80
CA ASN A 530 -11.97 11.44 -2.98
C ASN A 530 -11.87 12.70 -3.85
N ASP A 531 -12.82 13.61 -3.68
CA ASP A 531 -12.88 14.86 -4.44
C ASP A 531 -12.28 16.06 -3.72
N LYS A 532 -11.48 15.80 -2.66
CA LYS A 532 -10.71 16.81 -1.93
C LYS A 532 -9.22 16.80 -2.27
N ILE A 533 -8.56 17.88 -1.92
CA ILE A 533 -7.09 18.00 -1.82
C ILE A 533 -6.82 18.63 -0.46
N TYR A 534 -6.06 17.94 0.39
CA TYR A 534 -5.70 18.46 1.71
C TYR A 534 -4.23 18.85 1.73
N GLU A 535 -3.93 20.10 2.08
CA GLU A 535 -2.58 20.52 2.42
C GLU A 535 -2.26 20.09 3.85
N VAL A 536 -1.14 19.40 4.04
CA VAL A 536 -0.77 18.72 5.30
C VAL A 536 0.24 19.56 6.07
N PHE A 537 -0.14 19.97 7.28
CA PHE A 537 0.72 20.71 8.18
C PHE A 537 1.32 19.79 9.24
N VAL A 538 2.63 19.94 9.47
CA VAL A 538 3.40 19.16 10.44
C VAL A 538 4.31 20.06 11.26
N GLN A 539 4.68 19.59 12.45
CA GLN A 539 5.68 20.21 13.31
C GLN A 539 6.66 19.12 13.73
N ILE A 540 7.96 19.33 13.53
CA ILE A 540 8.99 18.48 14.13
C ILE A 540 9.17 18.94 15.57
N PRO A 541 9.11 18.05 16.59
CA PRO A 541 9.45 18.42 17.96
C PRO A 541 10.83 19.08 18.03
N ARG A 542 11.01 20.08 18.91
CA ARG A 542 12.37 20.40 19.34
C ARG A 542 12.85 19.21 20.15
N ASP A 543 14.01 18.66 19.83
CA ASP A 543 14.62 17.63 20.66
C ASP A 543 14.78 18.20 22.07
N SER A 544 14.22 17.50 23.07
CA SER A 544 14.41 17.83 24.48
C SER A 544 15.78 17.33 24.91
N ASN A 545 16.79 18.20 24.78
CA ASN A 545 18.14 18.00 25.31
C ASN A 545 18.12 17.75 26.83
#